data_AF-A0A0B3B2F9-F1
#
_entry.id   AF-A0A0B3B2F9-F1
#
_cell.length_a   1.000
_cell.length_b   1.000
_cell.length_c   1.000
_cell.angle_alpha   90.00
_cell.angle_beta   90.00
_cell.angle_gamma   90.00
#
_symmetry.space_group_name_H-M   'P 1'
#
loop_
_entity.id
_entity.type
_entity.pdbx_description
1 polymer ?
#
loop_
_entity_poly.entity_id
_entity_poly.type
_entity_poly.pdbx_seq_one_letter_code
_entity_poly.pdbx_strand_id
1 'polypeptide(L)'
;MFEETKIKKKVEIAEFIGFIKKYKPEQIECASHTFFRLSEKQRKIYTCDELRKILTQETPFLIGFQYNKNCAVFYKYKNKNLKMIIAFNDRKIKIVTFYFIEEWQIPKI
;
A
#
# COMPACT_ATOMS: atom_id res chain seq x y z
N MET A 1 -9.09 -3.56 19.44
CA MET A 1 -8.62 -2.76 18.28
C MET A 1 -7.11 -2.87 18.23
N PHE A 2 -6.54 -3.56 17.24
CA PHE A 2 -5.11 -3.91 17.26
C PHE A 2 -4.23 -2.67 17.03
N GLU A 3 -3.58 -2.21 18.10
CA GLU A 3 -2.70 -1.04 18.12
C GLU A 3 -1.56 -1.15 17.09
N GLU A 4 -1.19 -2.38 16.75
CA GLU A 4 -0.17 -2.74 15.77
C GLU A 4 -0.36 -2.11 14.39
N THR A 5 -1.61 -1.81 14.00
CA THR A 5 -1.94 -1.25 12.69
C THR A 5 -2.06 0.28 12.68
N LYS A 6 -1.95 0.94 13.85
CA LYS A 6 -1.89 2.40 13.96
C LYS A 6 -0.58 2.90 13.32
N ILE A 7 -0.64 4.09 12.72
CA ILE A 7 0.57 4.73 12.18
C ILE A 7 1.38 5.26 13.36
N LYS A 8 2.60 4.74 13.50
CA LYS A 8 3.60 5.19 14.48
C LYS A 8 4.33 6.44 13.99
N LYS A 9 4.66 6.49 12.69
CA LYS A 9 5.46 7.58 12.11
C LYS A 9 4.98 7.90 10.70
N LYS A 10 4.77 9.19 10.42
CA LYS A 10 4.50 9.70 9.07
C LYS A 10 5.80 9.69 8.24
N VAL A 11 5.68 9.32 6.97
CA VAL A 11 6.80 9.33 6.01
C VAL A 11 6.53 10.43 5.00
N GLU A 12 7.57 11.17 4.62
CA GLU A 12 7.43 12.16 3.57
C GLU A 12 7.18 11.48 2.21
N ILE A 13 6.24 12.03 1.45
CA ILE A 13 5.85 11.48 0.15
C ILE A 13 7.04 11.48 -0.82
N ALA A 14 7.84 12.56 -0.81
CA ALA A 14 9.02 12.67 -1.67
C ALA A 14 10.08 11.60 -1.36
N GLU A 15 10.39 11.40 -0.08
CA GLU A 15 11.32 10.34 0.38
C GLU A 15 10.84 8.95 -0.05
N PHE A 16 9.55 8.68 0.13
CA PHE A 16 8.95 7.42 -0.26
C PHE A 16 9.03 7.18 -1.78
N ILE A 17 8.64 8.17 -2.58
CA ILE A 17 8.71 8.05 -4.05
C ILE A 17 10.17 7.82 -4.48
N GLY A 18 11.12 8.56 -3.89
CA GLY A 18 12.54 8.36 -4.15
C GLY A 18 13.03 6.96 -3.75
N PHE A 19 12.49 6.40 -2.67
CA PHE A 19 12.79 5.05 -2.23
C PHE A 19 12.21 3.97 -3.17
N ILE A 20 10.93 4.07 -3.52
CA ILE A 20 10.24 3.11 -4.41
C ILE A 20 10.89 3.07 -5.80
N LYS A 21 11.32 4.22 -6.33
CA LYS A 21 12.00 4.31 -7.63
C LYS A 21 13.31 3.52 -7.72
N LYS A 22 13.92 3.14 -6.58
CA LYS A 22 15.13 2.30 -6.56
C LYS A 22 14.83 0.83 -6.85
N TYR A 23 13.57 0.40 -6.75
CA TYR A 23 13.15 -0.97 -6.96
C TYR A 23 12.68 -1.18 -8.40
N LYS A 24 13.11 -2.28 -9.01
CA LYS A 24 12.57 -2.72 -10.29
C LYS A 24 11.19 -3.36 -10.11
N PRO A 25 10.33 -3.36 -11.15
CA PRO A 25 9.01 -3.99 -11.08
C PRO A 25 9.02 -5.45 -10.60
N GLU A 26 10.06 -6.21 -10.94
CA GLU A 26 10.21 -7.62 -10.55
C GLU A 26 10.51 -7.80 -9.05
N GLN A 27 10.97 -6.74 -8.38
CA GLN A 27 11.23 -6.73 -6.94
C GLN A 27 9.98 -6.40 -6.13
N ILE A 28 8.87 -6.08 -6.78
CA ILE A 28 7.59 -5.79 -6.14
C ILE A 28 6.69 -7.02 -6.31
N GLU A 29 6.32 -7.66 -5.21
CA GLU A 29 5.56 -8.92 -5.23
C GLU A 29 4.29 -8.80 -4.39
N CYS A 30 3.26 -9.53 -4.78
CA CYS A 30 2.03 -9.62 -3.99
C CYS A 30 2.08 -10.86 -3.10
N ALA A 31 1.78 -10.70 -1.82
CA ALA A 31 1.59 -11.82 -0.91
C ALA A 31 0.40 -12.70 -1.37
N SER A 32 0.42 -13.99 -1.03
CA SER A 32 -0.73 -14.89 -1.25
C SER A 32 -2.02 -14.35 -0.62
N HIS A 33 -1.87 -13.59 0.48
CA HIS A 33 -3.00 -12.98 1.20
C HIS A 33 -3.50 -11.66 0.63
N THR A 34 -2.85 -11.10 -0.39
CA THR A 34 -3.16 -9.77 -0.94
C THR A 34 -4.60 -9.67 -1.42
N PHE A 35 -5.11 -10.74 -2.02
CA PHE A 35 -6.40 -10.77 -2.71
C PHE A 35 -7.51 -11.47 -1.90
N PHE A 36 -7.26 -11.87 -0.65
CA PHE A 36 -8.25 -12.62 0.15
C PHE A 36 -9.55 -11.85 0.38
N ARG A 37 -9.48 -10.52 0.43
CA ARG A 37 -10.65 -9.66 0.67
C ARG A 37 -11.43 -9.31 -0.60
N LEU A 38 -10.99 -9.78 -1.76
CA LEU A 38 -11.60 -9.46 -3.04
C LEU A 38 -12.56 -10.56 -3.51
N SER A 39 -13.69 -10.13 -4.04
CA SER A 39 -14.55 -10.99 -4.88
C SER A 39 -13.83 -11.36 -6.18
N GLU A 40 -14.29 -12.42 -6.85
CA GLU A 40 -13.71 -12.85 -8.15
C GLU A 40 -13.72 -11.73 -9.20
N LYS A 41 -14.79 -10.92 -9.25
CA LYS A 41 -14.87 -9.76 -10.15
C LYS A 41 -13.76 -8.74 -9.87
N GLN A 42 -13.45 -8.51 -8.60
CA GLN A 42 -12.38 -7.60 -8.21
C GLN A 42 -11.00 -8.19 -8.49
N ARG A 43 -10.80 -9.51 -8.35
CA ARG A 43 -9.53 -10.18 -8.67
C ARG A 43 -9.15 -10.08 -10.15
N LYS A 44 -10.13 -9.93 -11.05
CA LYS A 44 -9.88 -9.68 -12.49
C LYS A 44 -9.37 -8.25 -12.77
N ILE A 45 -9.66 -7.30 -11.89
CA ILE A 45 -9.31 -5.89 -12.06
C ILE A 45 -8.03 -5.55 -11.31
N TYR A 46 -7.93 -6.00 -10.05
CA TYR A 46 -6.79 -5.73 -9.19
C TYR A 46 -5.82 -6.90 -9.25
N THR A 47 -5.09 -7.00 -10.35
CA THR A 47 -3.99 -7.94 -10.50
C THR A 47 -2.75 -7.44 -9.76
N CYS A 48 -1.74 -8.30 -9.58
CA CYS A 48 -0.50 -7.84 -8.97
C CYS A 48 0.18 -6.75 -9.79
N ASP A 49 0.10 -6.81 -11.12
CA ASP A 49 0.64 -5.79 -12.01
C ASP A 49 -0.07 -4.44 -11.85
N GLU A 50 -1.38 -4.45 -11.64
CA GLU A 50 -2.11 -3.21 -11.37
C GLU A 50 -1.67 -2.59 -10.04
N LEU A 51 -1.51 -3.41 -8.98
CA LEU A 51 -1.03 -2.92 -7.69
C LEU A 51 0.42 -2.39 -7.77
N ARG A 52 1.28 -3.01 -8.58
CA ARG A 52 2.64 -2.51 -8.87
C ARG A 52 2.61 -1.16 -9.56
N LYS A 53 1.74 -0.99 -10.56
CA LYS A 53 1.56 0.29 -11.26
C LYS A 53 1.09 1.36 -10.29
N ILE A 54 0.09 1.07 -9.46
CA ILE A 54 -0.39 2.01 -8.44
C ILE A 54 0.76 2.41 -7.50
N LEU A 55 1.53 1.45 -6.99
CA LEU A 55 2.62 1.72 -6.07
C LEU A 55 3.73 2.61 -6.68
N THR A 56 3.99 2.48 -7.98
CA THR A 56 5.14 3.10 -8.66
C THR A 56 4.78 4.37 -9.46
N GLN A 57 3.54 4.48 -9.96
CA GLN A 57 3.10 5.55 -10.85
C GLN A 57 2.14 6.53 -10.18
N GLU A 58 1.34 6.08 -9.21
CA GLU A 58 0.41 6.97 -8.51
C GLU A 58 1.13 7.74 -7.40
N THR A 59 0.67 8.97 -7.15
CA THR A 59 1.18 9.77 -6.04
C THR A 59 0.34 9.49 -4.79
N PRO A 60 0.93 8.94 -3.72
CA PRO A 60 0.20 8.76 -2.47
C PRO A 60 -0.05 10.12 -1.81
N PHE A 61 -1.18 10.25 -1.12
CA PHE A 61 -1.50 11.46 -0.34
C PHE A 61 -1.15 11.32 1.14
N LEU A 62 -0.95 10.09 1.63
CA LEU A 62 -0.53 9.82 3.00
C LEU A 62 0.30 8.54 3.05
N ILE A 63 1.34 8.56 3.89
CA ILE A 63 2.23 7.42 4.09
C ILE A 63 2.61 7.35 5.56
N GLY A 64 2.57 6.14 6.13
CA GLY A 64 2.95 5.95 7.51
C GLY A 64 3.42 4.55 7.85
N PHE A 65 4.47 4.47 8.65
CA PHE A 65 4.92 3.22 9.25
C PHE A 65 3.99 2.82 10.39
N GLN A 66 3.53 1.58 10.34
CA GLN A 66 2.72 0.95 11.38
C GLN A 66 3.62 0.37 12.48
N TYR A 67 3.06 0.11 13.66
CA TYR A 67 3.78 -0.51 14.78
C TYR A 67 4.28 -1.93 14.45
N ASN A 68 3.58 -2.66 13.59
CA ASN A 68 4.01 -3.96 13.07
C ASN A 68 5.10 -3.89 11.98
N LYS A 69 5.77 -2.75 11.82
CA LYS A 69 6.83 -2.48 10.83
C LYS A 69 6.40 -2.50 9.36
N ASN A 70 5.10 -2.68 9.08
CA ASN A 70 4.58 -2.47 7.73
C ASN A 70 4.44 -0.97 7.43
N CYS A 71 4.42 -0.63 6.15
CA CYS A 71 4.13 0.71 5.69
C CYS A 71 2.71 0.75 5.10
N ALA A 72 1.89 1.67 5.60
CA ALA A 72 0.58 1.97 5.08
C ALA A 72 0.69 3.15 4.12
N VAL A 73 0.27 2.93 2.88
CA VAL A 73 0.32 3.91 1.80
C VAL A 73 -1.09 4.18 1.31
N PHE A 74 -1.45 5.44 1.16
CA PHE A 74 -2.81 5.86 0.85
C PHE A 74 -2.84 6.62 -0.47
N TYR A 75 -3.75 6.21 -1.36
CA TYR A 75 -3.89 6.74 -2.72
C TYR A 75 -5.32 7.17 -3.00
N LYS A 76 -5.50 8.18 -3.86
CA LYS A 76 -6.78 8.45 -4.52
C LYS A 76 -6.78 7.67 -5.84
N TYR A 77 -7.61 6.63 -5.95
CA TYR A 77 -7.67 5.78 -7.14
C TYR A 77 -9.12 5.58 -7.57
N LYS A 78 -9.45 5.96 -8.82
CA LYS A 78 -10.81 5.88 -9.39
C LYS A 78 -11.89 6.46 -8.46
N ASN A 79 -11.67 7.68 -7.95
CA ASN A 79 -12.54 8.38 -7.01
C ASN A 79 -12.77 7.69 -5.65
N LYS A 80 -11.91 6.73 -5.27
CA LYS A 80 -11.95 6.05 -3.97
C LYS A 80 -10.63 6.22 -3.24
N ASN A 81 -10.66 6.16 -1.91
CA ASN A 81 -9.43 6.09 -1.12
C ASN A 81 -8.97 4.64 -1.05
N LEU A 82 -7.77 4.38 -1.53
CA LEU A 82 -7.14 3.08 -1.50
C LEU A 82 -6.06 3.09 -0.41
N LYS A 83 -6.14 2.14 0.51
CA LYS A 83 -5.07 1.86 1.47
C LYS A 83 -4.34 0.60 1.06
N MET A 84 -3.05 0.71 0.84
CA MET A 84 -2.14 -0.38 0.55
C MET A 84 -1.21 -0.61 1.74
N ILE A 85 -1.07 -1.86 2.18
CA ILE A 85 -0.09 -2.25 3.19
C ILE A 85 1.06 -2.94 2.48
N ILE A 86 2.26 -2.42 2.66
CA ILE A 86 3.48 -2.97 2.10
C ILE A 86 4.46 -3.33 3.22
N ALA A 87 5.20 -4.40 3.00
CA ALA A 87 6.34 -4.80 3.82
C ALA A 87 7.61 -4.64 3.01
N PHE A 88 8.65 -4.10 3.63
CA PHE A 88 9.98 -3.99 3.03
C PHE A 88 10.85 -5.14 3.52
N ASN A 89 11.43 -5.88 2.58
CA ASN A 89 12.51 -6.83 2.81
C ASN A 89 13.76 -6.32 2.08
N ASP A 90 14.94 -6.78 2.48
CA ASP A 90 16.25 -6.25 2.03
C ASP A 90 16.42 -6.10 0.50
N ARG A 91 15.66 -6.86 -0.31
CA ARG A 91 15.73 -6.81 -1.77
C ARG A 91 14.37 -6.71 -2.48
N LYS A 92 13.26 -6.71 -1.73
CA LYS A 92 11.91 -6.80 -2.32
C LYS A 92 10.89 -5.99 -1.53
N ILE A 93 9.90 -5.48 -2.24
CA ILE A 93 8.69 -4.88 -1.65
C ILE A 93 7.58 -5.91 -1.77
N LYS A 94 6.97 -6.25 -0.65
CA LYS A 94 5.82 -7.16 -0.62
C LYS A 94 4.56 -6.38 -0.35
N ILE A 95 3.64 -6.35 -1.30
CA ILE A 95 2.28 -5.86 -1.08
C ILE A 95 1.57 -6.93 -0.25
N VAL A 96 1.26 -6.61 1.01
CA VAL A 96 0.67 -7.56 1.97
C VAL A 96 -0.82 -7.66 1.76
N THR A 97 -1.49 -6.52 1.62
CA THR A 97 -2.92 -6.41 1.38
C THR A 97 -3.26 -5.00 0.90
N PHE A 98 -4.45 -4.85 0.32
CA PHE A 98 -5.02 -3.54 0.03
C PHE A 98 -6.54 -3.58 0.22
N TYR A 99 -7.13 -2.42 0.47
CA TYR A 99 -8.58 -2.26 0.52
C TYR A 99 -8.98 -0.80 0.34
N PHE A 100 -10.20 -0.58 -0.12
CA PHE A 100 -10.79 0.75 -0.14
C PHE A 100 -11.23 1.16 1.25
N ILE A 101 -11.08 2.45 1.55
CA ILE A 101 -11.47 3.02 2.83
C ILE A 101 -12.32 4.27 2.62
N GLU A 102 -13.17 4.55 3.59
CA GLU A 102 -13.92 5.80 3.68
C GLU A 102 -13.03 6.91 4.26
N GLU A 103 -13.44 8.16 4.06
CA GLU A 103 -12.68 9.34 4.50
C GLU A 103 -12.47 9.37 6.02
N TRP A 104 -13.47 8.94 6.80
CA TRP A 104 -13.38 8.85 8.27
C TRP A 104 -12.37 7.80 8.77
N GLN A 105 -11.93 6.87 7.91
CA GLN A 105 -10.93 5.86 8.23
C GLN A 105 -9.49 6.34 7.94
N ILE A 106 -9.33 7.51 7.32
CA ILE A 106 -8.02 8.12 7.07
C ILE A 106 -7.47 8.63 8.41
N PRO A 107 -6.27 8.19 8.83
CA PRO A 107 -5.67 8.67 10.07
C PRO A 107 -5.43 10.19 10.03
N LYS A 108 -5.84 10.88 11.10
CA LYS A 108 -5.47 12.28 11.34
C LYS A 108 -4.12 12.29 12.07
N ILE A 109 -3.04 12.53 11.33
CA ILE A 109 -1.63 12.52 11.81
C ILE A 109 -0.85 13.73 11.32
#